data_AF-A0A195FQM3-F1
#
_entry.id   AF-A0A195FQM3-F1
#
_cell.length_a   1.000
_cell.length_b   1.000
_cell.length_c   1.000
_cell.angle_alpha   90.00
_cell.angle_beta   90.00
_cell.angle_gamma   90.00
#
_symmetry.space_group_name_H-M   'P 1'
#
loop_
_entity.id
_entity.type
_entity.pdbx_description
1 polymer ?
#
loop_
_entity_poly.entity_id
_entity_poly.type
_entity_poly.pdbx_seq_one_letter_code
_entity_poly.pdbx_strand_id
1 'polypeptide(L)'
;MSQHWHGHWTEDAFAPKRLRNWEVPKWYPSWPDRHCVTTKFIVDNNGRMLDNAKRVGQSPWGTFKGTWDLPKKITASIAKELSIPPQYKKDLWEQHKKKHENLCKSVKYANKNRNKKINKL
;
A
#
# COMPACT_ATOMS: atom_id res chain seq x y z
N MET A 1 -8.11 -7.72 1.44
CA MET A 1 -7.21 -7.37 2.57
C MET A 1 -7.50 -5.95 3.00
N SER A 2 -7.71 -5.70 4.29
CA SER A 2 -7.91 -4.35 4.86
C SER A 2 -6.58 -3.60 5.05
N GLN A 3 -6.64 -2.28 4.98
CA GLN A 3 -5.55 -1.36 5.32
C GLN A 3 -5.91 -0.64 6.63
N HIS A 4 -4.90 -0.38 7.45
CA HIS A 4 -5.01 0.46 8.65
C HIS A 4 -4.50 1.86 8.30
N TRP A 5 -5.24 2.89 8.70
CA TRP A 5 -4.87 4.29 8.50
C TRP A 5 -4.71 4.97 9.85
N HIS A 6 -3.74 5.88 9.93
CA HIS A 6 -3.37 6.53 11.18
C HIS A 6 -4.50 7.39 11.74
N GLY A 7 -4.94 7.09 12.97
CA GLY A 7 -6.06 7.74 13.66
C GLY A 7 -5.71 9.07 14.37
N HIS A 8 -4.48 9.56 14.20
CA HIS A 8 -3.90 10.73 14.86
C HIS A 8 -3.94 10.68 16.39
N TRP A 9 -5.09 10.94 17.00
CA TRP A 9 -5.31 10.98 18.45
C TRP A 9 -5.74 9.62 19.02
N THR A 10 -6.31 8.75 18.19
CA THR A 10 -6.72 7.40 18.61
C THR A 10 -5.66 6.33 18.38
N GLU A 11 -4.56 6.66 17.67
CA GLU A 11 -3.56 5.67 17.26
C GLU A 11 -2.95 4.93 18.45
N ASP A 12 -2.68 5.65 19.54
CA ASP A 12 -2.13 5.05 20.75
C ASP A 12 -3.07 3.99 21.32
N ALA A 13 -4.38 4.25 21.38
CA ALA A 13 -5.37 3.30 21.89
C ALA A 13 -5.44 2.00 21.08
N PHE A 14 -5.17 2.08 19.78
CA PHE A 14 -5.14 0.92 18.88
C PHE A 14 -3.73 0.33 18.70
N ALA A 15 -2.75 0.77 19.50
CA ALA A 15 -1.43 0.18 19.48
C ALA A 15 -1.50 -1.32 19.85
N PRO A 16 -0.75 -2.21 19.15
CA PRO A 16 -0.80 -3.66 19.37
C PRO A 16 -0.62 -4.06 20.84
N LYS A 17 0.29 -3.37 21.55
CA LYS A 17 0.56 -3.62 22.97
C LYS A 17 -0.65 -3.33 23.86
N ARG A 18 -1.42 -2.26 23.59
CA ARG A 18 -2.63 -1.92 24.36
C ARG A 18 -3.77 -2.88 24.07
N LEU A 19 -3.85 -3.37 22.84
CA LEU A 19 -4.79 -4.41 22.44
C LEU A 19 -4.40 -5.82 22.94
N ARG A 20 -3.34 -5.94 23.74
CA ARG A 20 -2.81 -7.22 24.23
C ARG A 20 -2.45 -8.19 23.09
N ASN A 21 -2.06 -7.65 21.93
CA ASN A 21 -1.49 -8.45 20.85
C ASN A 21 -0.04 -8.81 21.20
N TRP A 22 0.20 -10.10 21.43
CA TRP A 22 1.53 -10.65 21.74
C TRP A 22 2.26 -11.19 20.50
N GLU A 23 1.66 -11.10 19.33
CA GLU A 23 2.27 -11.48 18.06
C GLU A 23 3.08 -10.33 17.45
N VAL A 24 3.81 -10.63 16.37
CA VAL A 24 4.48 -9.59 15.58
C VAL A 24 3.41 -8.77 14.85
N PRO A 25 3.29 -7.46 15.13
CA PRO A 25 2.28 -6.65 14.50
C PRO A 25 2.54 -6.52 13.00
N LYS A 26 1.45 -6.52 12.23
CA LYS A 26 1.52 -6.31 10.79
C LYS A 26 2.04 -4.89 10.50
N TRP A 27 2.93 -4.78 9.51
CA TRP A 27 3.35 -3.48 9.01
C TRP A 27 2.28 -2.84 8.15
N TYR A 28 2.03 -1.56 8.38
CA TYR A 28 1.12 -0.72 7.63
C TYR A 28 1.87 0.50 7.09
N PRO A 29 1.47 1.00 5.90
CA PRO A 29 1.99 2.24 5.40
C PRO A 29 1.62 3.42 6.31
N SER A 30 2.42 4.48 6.25
CA SER A 30 2.10 5.74 6.90
C SER A 30 0.95 6.48 6.20
N TRP A 31 0.65 7.68 6.70
CA TRP A 31 -0.48 8.54 6.30
C TRP A 31 -0.81 8.47 4.79
N PRO A 32 -2.11 8.38 4.44
CA PRO A 32 -2.54 8.41 3.06
C PRO A 32 -2.20 9.78 2.44
N ASP A 33 -1.70 9.75 1.21
CA ASP A 33 -1.49 10.98 0.44
C ASP A 33 -2.83 11.49 -0.14
N ARG A 34 -2.93 12.81 -0.32
CA ARG A 34 -4.11 13.44 -0.94
C ARG A 34 -4.24 13.00 -2.41
N HIS A 35 -5.34 12.34 -2.75
CA HIS A 35 -5.62 11.92 -4.12
C HIS A 35 -5.76 13.13 -5.07
N CYS A 36 -5.07 13.10 -6.22
CA CYS A 36 -5.01 14.23 -7.16
C CYS A 36 -5.80 14.04 -8.46
N VAL A 37 -6.40 12.87 -8.69
CA VAL A 37 -7.06 12.50 -9.94
C VAL A 37 -8.48 11.99 -9.65
N THR A 38 -9.36 11.98 -10.64
CA THR A 38 -10.66 11.29 -10.52
C THR A 38 -10.48 9.77 -10.63
N THR A 39 -11.25 9.01 -9.86
CA THR A 39 -11.26 7.54 -9.91
C THR A 39 -11.83 7.04 -11.24
N LYS A 40 -11.37 5.87 -11.70
CA LYS A 40 -11.86 5.19 -12.91
C LYS A 40 -12.28 3.77 -12.55
N PHE A 41 -13.29 3.25 -13.22
CA PHE A 41 -13.69 1.85 -13.08
C PHE A 41 -12.59 0.94 -13.65
N ILE A 42 -12.24 -0.07 -12.87
CA ILE A 42 -11.20 -1.06 -13.19
C ILE A 42 -11.77 -2.47 -13.36
N VAL A 43 -13.06 -2.64 -13.09
CA VAL A 43 -13.74 -3.92 -12.98
C VAL A 43 -15.08 -3.83 -13.70
N ASP A 44 -15.48 -4.92 -14.35
CA ASP A 44 -16.76 -5.10 -15.03
C ASP A 44 -17.90 -5.35 -14.03
N ASN A 45 -19.16 -5.29 -14.48
CA ASN A 45 -20.36 -5.46 -13.65
C ASN A 45 -20.39 -6.79 -12.89
N ASN A 46 -19.69 -7.81 -13.40
CA ASN A 46 -19.61 -9.15 -12.81
C ASN A 46 -18.42 -9.31 -11.84
N GLY A 47 -17.70 -8.23 -11.52
CA GLY A 47 -16.53 -8.30 -10.63
C GLY A 47 -15.24 -8.76 -11.32
N ARG A 48 -15.23 -8.94 -12.65
CA ARG A 48 -14.04 -9.33 -13.41
C ARG A 48 -13.18 -8.12 -13.74
N MET A 49 -11.86 -8.21 -13.52
CA MET A 49 -10.93 -7.13 -13.87
C MET A 49 -10.86 -6.92 -15.38
N LEU A 50 -10.95 -5.65 -15.82
CA LEU A 50 -10.75 -5.28 -17.21
C LEU A 50 -9.32 -5.62 -17.66
N ASP A 51 -9.14 -6.07 -18.90
CA ASP A 51 -7.82 -6.47 -19.41
C ASP A 51 -6.83 -5.29 -19.48
N ASN A 52 -7.34 -4.07 -19.62
CA ASN A 52 -6.55 -2.84 -19.58
C ASN A 52 -6.11 -2.45 -18.16
N ALA A 53 -6.69 -3.04 -17.11
CA ALA A 53 -6.34 -2.75 -15.73
C ALA A 53 -5.06 -3.50 -15.33
N LYS A 54 -4.18 -2.83 -14.59
CA LYS A 54 -2.97 -3.47 -14.05
C LYS A 54 -3.36 -4.53 -13.05
N ARG A 55 -3.12 -5.80 -13.38
CA ARG A 55 -3.22 -6.91 -12.44
C ARG A 55 -1.91 -7.02 -11.66
N VAL A 56 -2.01 -7.34 -10.38
CA VAL A 56 -0.83 -7.73 -9.60
C VAL A 56 -0.43 -9.12 -10.13
N GLY A 57 0.79 -9.25 -10.66
CA GLY A 57 1.28 -10.53 -11.22
C GLY A 57 1.57 -11.60 -10.16
N GLN A 58 1.30 -11.31 -8.88
CA GLN A 58 1.46 -12.26 -7.79
C GLN A 58 0.15 -13.02 -7.56
N SER A 59 0.30 -14.29 -7.19
CA SER A 59 -0.78 -15.14 -6.74
C SER A 59 -1.67 -14.41 -5.72
N PRO A 60 -3.01 -14.59 -5.74
CA PRO A 60 -3.90 -14.04 -4.72
C PRO A 60 -3.57 -14.58 -3.31
N TRP A 61 -2.89 -15.73 -3.22
CA TRP A 61 -2.37 -16.30 -1.98
C TRP A 61 -1.04 -15.65 -1.53
N GLY A 62 -0.51 -14.70 -2.29
CA GLY A 62 0.65 -13.89 -1.94
C GLY A 62 1.92 -14.71 -1.78
N THR A 63 2.58 -14.56 -0.63
CA THR A 63 3.82 -15.25 -0.25
C THR A 63 3.52 -16.45 0.66
N PHE A 64 2.54 -17.26 0.30
CA PHE A 64 2.24 -18.48 1.03
C PHE A 64 3.47 -19.42 0.99
N LYS A 65 3.97 -19.80 2.16
CA LYS A 65 4.97 -20.86 2.31
C LYS A 65 4.24 -22.13 2.75
N GLY A 66 4.52 -23.24 2.08
CA GLY A 66 3.96 -24.53 2.45
C GLY A 66 4.52 -25.03 3.78
N THR A 67 3.82 -25.97 4.41
CA THR A 67 4.22 -26.59 5.68
C THR A 67 5.65 -27.16 5.63
N TRP A 68 6.07 -27.64 4.46
CA TRP A 68 7.39 -28.25 4.24
C TRP A 68 8.50 -27.26 3.89
N ASP A 69 8.18 -25.99 3.62
CA ASP A 69 9.16 -24.95 3.25
C ASP A 69 9.76 -24.25 4.49
N LEU A 70 9.27 -24.56 5.68
CA LEU A 70 9.75 -24.01 6.95
C LEU A 70 10.88 -24.88 7.53
N PRO A 71 11.88 -24.27 8.19
CA PRO A 71 12.93 -25.03 8.84
C PRO A 71 12.34 -25.87 9.99
N LYS A 72 12.91 -27.06 10.21
CA LYS A 72 12.48 -27.99 11.27
C LYS A 72 12.47 -27.38 12.67
N LYS A 73 13.28 -26.34 12.91
CA LYS A 73 13.35 -25.59 14.16
C LYS A 73 13.51 -24.10 13.87
N ILE A 74 12.68 -23.28 14.51
CA ILE A 74 12.82 -21.82 14.48
C ILE A 74 13.80 -21.43 15.59
N THR A 75 15.00 -20.99 15.21
CA THR A 75 15.98 -20.41 16.14
C THR A 75 15.67 -18.95 16.42
N ALA A 76 16.29 -18.36 17.44
CA ALA A 76 16.11 -16.94 17.75
C ALA A 76 16.55 -16.00 16.60
N SER A 77 17.57 -16.38 15.81
CA SER A 77 17.98 -15.63 14.63
C SER A 77 16.90 -15.68 13.54
N ILE A 78 16.38 -16.87 13.23
CA ILE A 78 15.30 -17.06 12.26
C ILE A 78 14.03 -16.34 12.70
N ALA A 79 13.68 -16.39 13.99
CA ALA A 79 12.53 -15.66 14.53
C ALA A 79 12.67 -14.15 14.33
N LYS A 80 13.86 -13.60 14.59
CA LYS A 80 14.15 -12.18 14.32
C LYS A 80 13.97 -11.86 12.83
N GLU A 81 14.53 -12.67 11.93
CA GLU A 81 14.37 -12.47 10.49
C GLU A 81 12.91 -12.52 10.04
N LEU A 82 12.14 -13.51 10.51
CA LEU A 82 10.72 -13.65 10.21
C LEU A 82 9.86 -12.52 10.78
N SER A 83 10.29 -11.91 11.89
CA SER A 83 9.60 -10.78 12.51
C SER A 83 9.81 -9.45 11.77
N ILE A 84 10.84 -9.35 10.92
CA ILE A 84 11.12 -8.13 10.16
C ILE A 84 10.00 -7.92 9.13
N PRO A 85 9.38 -6.74 9.09
CA PRO A 85 8.36 -6.46 8.08
C PRO A 85 8.96 -6.59 6.67
N PRO A 86 8.26 -7.25 5.73
CA PRO A 86 8.86 -7.58 4.44
C PRO A 86 9.33 -6.34 3.68
N GLN A 87 10.63 -6.27 3.35
CA GLN A 87 11.24 -5.13 2.64
C GLN A 87 10.50 -4.81 1.34
N TYR A 88 10.14 -5.84 0.57
CA TYR A 88 9.40 -5.66 -0.68
C TYR A 88 8.11 -4.84 -0.51
N LYS A 89 7.42 -4.92 0.63
CA LYS A 89 6.20 -4.13 0.88
C LYS A 89 6.52 -2.66 1.08
N LYS A 90 7.64 -2.36 1.77
CA LYS A 90 8.13 -0.99 1.95
C LYS A 90 8.54 -0.40 0.60
N ASP A 91 9.30 -1.15 -0.19
CA ASP A 91 9.76 -0.71 -1.51
C ASP A 91 8.59 -0.45 -2.46
N LEU A 92 7.61 -1.36 -2.50
CA LEU A 92 6.37 -1.17 -3.26
C LEU A 92 5.60 0.08 -2.82
N TRP A 93 5.57 0.36 -1.51
CA TRP A 93 4.93 1.56 -0.99
C TRP A 93 5.68 2.85 -1.37
N GLU A 94 7.00 2.84 -1.32
CA GLU A 94 7.82 3.96 -1.77
C GLU A 94 7.65 4.23 -3.26
N GLN A 95 7.62 3.18 -4.09
CA GLN A 95 7.33 3.29 -5.51
C GLN A 95 5.93 3.87 -5.75
N HIS A 96 4.93 3.40 -5.00
CA HIS A 96 3.58 3.94 -5.03
C HIS A 96 3.57 5.44 -4.73
N LYS A 97 4.24 5.87 -3.64
CA LYS A 97 4.35 7.27 -3.23
C LYS A 97 5.00 8.15 -4.31
N LYS A 98 6.14 7.72 -4.85
CA LYS A 98 6.84 8.44 -5.94
C LYS A 98 5.95 8.59 -7.18
N LYS A 99 5.27 7.52 -7.58
CA LYS A 99 4.34 7.53 -8.72
C LYS A 99 3.17 8.49 -8.47
N HIS A 100 2.60 8.47 -7.28
CA HIS A 100 1.52 9.35 -6.88
C HIS A 100 1.94 10.83 -6.87
N GLU A 101 3.12 11.14 -6.32
CA GLU A 101 3.69 12.48 -6.32
C GLU A 101 3.90 13.02 -7.74
N ASN A 102 4.43 12.19 -8.64
CA ASN A 102 4.63 12.55 -10.05
C ASN A 102 3.29 12.81 -10.76
N LEU A 103 2.26 12.04 -10.47
CA LEU A 103 0.90 12.28 -10.97
C LEU A 103 0.33 13.60 -10.45
N CYS A 104 0.45 13.88 -9.15
CA CYS A 104 0.01 15.15 -8.58
C CYS A 104 0.73 16.35 -9.21
N LYS A 105 2.03 16.23 -9.46
CA LYS A 105 2.82 17.25 -10.15
C LYS A 105 2.29 17.48 -11.56
N SER A 106 2.09 16.42 -12.34
CA SER A 106 1.62 16.54 -13.73
C SER A 106 0.23 17.21 -13.84
N VAL A 107 -0.70 16.86 -12.95
CA VAL A 107 -2.03 17.50 -12.88
C VAL A 107 -1.91 18.99 -12.52
N LYS A 108 -1.08 19.34 -11.54
CA LYS A 108 -0.83 20.74 -11.18
C LYS A 108 -0.27 21.54 -12.36
N TYR A 109 0.70 21.00 -13.09
CA TYR A 109 1.27 21.64 -14.28
C TYR A 109 0.21 21.82 -15.39
N ALA A 110 -0.62 20.81 -15.64
CA ALA A 110 -1.70 20.90 -16.63
C ALA A 110 -2.71 22.00 -16.29
N ASN A 111 -3.13 22.10 -15.02
CA ASN A 111 -4.06 23.13 -14.57
C ASN A 111 -3.44 24.54 -14.66
N LYS A 112 -2.16 24.70 -14.30
CA LYS A 112 -1.44 25.97 -14.45
C LYS A 112 -1.40 26.42 -15.92
N ASN A 113 -1.18 25.49 -16.85
CA ASN A 113 -1.15 25.79 -18.28
C ASN A 113 -2.54 26.15 -18.85
N ARG A 114 -3.61 25.50 -18.38
CA ARG A 114 -4.99 25.86 -18.73
C ARG A 114 -5.33 27.28 -18.29
N ASN A 115 -5.03 27.63 -17.04
CA ASN A 115 -5.32 28.97 -16.52
C ASN A 115 -4.53 30.07 -17.27
N LYS A 116 -3.27 29.80 -17.64
CA LYS A 116 -2.49 30.72 -18.47
C LYS A 116 -3.09 30.93 -19.87
N LYS A 117 -3.73 29.92 -20.46
CA LYS A 117 -4.38 30.05 -21.77
C LYS A 117 -5.70 30.83 -21.67
N ILE A 118 -6.47 30.60 -20.61
CA ILE A 118 -7.73 31.30 -20.35
C ILE A 118 -7.47 32.80 -20.12
N ASN A 119 -6.45 33.15 -19.35
CA ASN A 119 -6.11 34.56 -19.06
C ASN A 119 -5.45 35.30 -20.24
N LYS A 120 -5.26 34.64 -21.38
CA LYS A 120 -4.65 35.22 -22.59
C LYS A 120 -5.68 35.45 -23.71
N LEU A 121 -6.91 34.99 -23.49
CA LEU A 121 -8.11 35.32 -24.28
C LEU A 121 -8.85 36.46 -23.57
#